data_AF-A0A5S3QLY5-F1
#
_entry.id   AF-A0A5S3QLY5-F1
#
_cell.length_a   1.000
_cell.length_b   1.000
_cell.length_c   1.000
_cell.angle_alpha   90.00
_cell.angle_beta   90.00
_cell.angle_gamma   90.00
#
_symmetry.space_group_name_H-M   'P 1'
#
loop_
_entity.id
_entity.type
_entity.pdbx_description
1 polymer ?
#
loop_
_entity_poly.entity_id
_entity_poly.type
_entity_poly.pdbx_seq_one_letter_code
_entity_poly.pdbx_strand_id
1 'polypeptide(L)' 'MQDNVIFFSTKNKHYKPSADESISEEVHQLISRFQDPDLPMKVREEIFNKIIYFTGELVGHKSD' A
#
# COMPACT_ATOMS: atom_id res chain seq x y z
N MET A 1 -20.24 -5.10 -17.57
CA MET A 1 -19.17 -4.30 -16.97
C MET A 1 -18.09 -5.29 -16.57
N GLN A 2 -16.92 -5.23 -17.20
CA GLN A 2 -15.83 -6.17 -16.93
C GLN A 2 -15.04 -5.64 -15.73
N ASP A 3 -15.04 -6.41 -14.65
CA ASP A 3 -14.24 -6.19 -13.46
C ASP A 3 -12.75 -6.30 -13.83
N ASN A 4 -12.03 -5.18 -13.79
CA ASN A 4 -10.58 -5.11 -13.92
C ASN A 4 -9.90 -5.59 -12.63
N VAL A 5 -10.23 -6.79 -12.16
CA VAL A 5 -9.53 -7.43 -11.05
C VAL A 5 -8.29 -8.10 -11.63
N ILE A 6 -7.15 -7.42 -11.52
CA ILE A 6 -5.85 -8.00 -11.88
C ILE A 6 -5.58 -9.14 -10.88
N PHE A 7 -5.74 -10.38 -11.33
CA PHE A 7 -5.43 -11.58 -10.55
C PHE A 7 -4.00 -12.03 -10.83
N PHE A 8 -3.09 -11.81 -9.89
CA PHE A 8 -1.73 -12.36 -9.96
C PHE A 8 -1.72 -13.79 -9.42
N SER A 9 -1.62 -14.76 -10.33
CA SER A 9 -1.49 -16.19 -9.99
C SER A 9 -0.17 -16.44 -9.24
N THR A 10 -0.24 -16.66 -7.92
CA THR A 10 0.88 -17.06 -7.06
C THR A 10 1.30 -18.51 -7.33
N LYS A 11 2.03 -18.71 -8.43
CA LYS A 11 2.86 -19.90 -8.62
C LYS A 11 4.22 -19.47 -9.16
N ASN A 12 5.04 -18.86 -8.31
CA ASN A 12 6.47 -18.82 -8.54
C ASN A 12 7.26 -18.84 -7.23
N LYS A 13 8.32 -19.65 -7.25
CA LYS A 13 9.20 -20.03 -6.16
C LYS A 13 9.81 -18.78 -5.48
N HIS A 14 9.75 -18.73 -4.15
CA HIS A 14 10.51 -17.81 -3.30
C HIS A 14 10.59 -16.36 -3.77
N TYR A 15 9.46 -15.75 -4.15
CA TYR A 15 9.44 -14.30 -4.30
C TYR A 15 9.54 -13.66 -2.93
N LYS A 16 10.70 -13.06 -2.64
CA LYS A 16 10.89 -12.18 -1.50
C LYS A 16 10.79 -10.75 -2.05
N PRO A 17 9.69 -10.03 -1.80
CA PRO A 17 9.56 -8.66 -2.27
C PRO A 17 10.72 -7.83 -1.73
N SER A 18 11.20 -6.91 -2.56
CA SER A 18 12.11 -5.85 -2.12
C SER A 18 11.46 -5.01 -1.02
N ALA A 19 12.27 -4.22 -0.30
CA ALA A 19 11.74 -3.31 0.70
C ALA A 19 10.73 -2.32 0.08
N ASP A 20 11.05 -1.78 -1.09
CA ASP A 20 10.19 -0.84 -1.82
C ASP A 20 8.88 -1.48 -2.29
N GLU A 21 8.92 -2.72 -2.81
CA GLU A 21 7.70 -3.45 -3.19
C GLU A 21 6.82 -3.76 -1.97
N SER A 22 7.43 -4.07 -0.82
CA SER A 22 6.72 -4.31 0.43
C SER A 22 6.05 -3.03 0.95
N ILE A 23 6.75 -1.90 0.88
CA ILE A 23 6.21 -0.58 1.27
C ILE A 23 5.07 -0.18 0.31
N SER A 24 5.22 -0.41 -0.99
CA SER A 24 4.18 -0.13 -1.98
C SER A 24 2.90 -0.93 -1.71
N GLU A 25 3.03 -2.22 -1.41
CA GLU A 25 1.89 -3.08 -1.05
C GLU A 25 1.17 -2.58 0.21
N GLU A 26 1.91 -2.19 1.25
CA GLU A 26 1.33 -1.61 2.47
C GLU A 26 0.58 -0.29 2.19
N VAL A 27 1.14 0.58 1.36
CA VAL A 27 0.46 1.82 0.95
C VAL A 27 -0.86 1.51 0.22
N HIS A 28 -0.87 0.52 -0.67
CA HIS A 28 -2.09 0.10 -1.37
C HIS A 28 -3.16 -0.41 -0.40
N GLN A 29 -2.78 -1.23 0.59
CA GLN A 29 -3.71 -1.74 1.59
C GLN A 29 -4.28 -0.62 2.47
N LEU A 30 -3.45 0.35 2.85
CA LEU A 30 -3.89 1.52 3.61
C LEU A 30 -4.86 2.40 2.83
N ILE A 31 -4.62 2.64 1.54
CA ILE A 31 -5.54 3.40 0.67
C ILE A 31 -6.87 2.67 0.56
N SER A 32 -6.86 1.35 0.36
CA SER A 32 -8.09 0.56 0.30
C SER A 32 -8.90 0.67 1.59
N ARG A 33 -8.25 0.61 2.77
CA ARG A 33 -8.90 0.81 4.06
C ARG A 33 -9.41 2.23 4.26
N PHE A 34 -8.72 3.24 3.74
CA PHE A 34 -9.12 4.63 3.86
C PHE A 34 -10.42 4.97 3.11
N GLN A 35 -10.75 4.17 2.09
CA GLN A 35 -11.97 4.32 1.28
C GLN A 35 -13.24 3.85 2.02
N ASP A 36 -13.10 3.18 3.16
CA ASP A 36 -14.25 2.76 3.97
C ASP A 36 -15.02 4.00 4.50
N PRO A 37 -16.30 4.18 4.11
CA PRO A 37 -17.10 5.32 4.55
C PRO A 37 -17.36 5.30 6.07
N ASP A 38 -17.40 4.13 6.69
CA ASP A 38 -17.73 3.96 8.11
C ASP A 38 -16.50 4.06 9.02
N LEU A 39 -15.33 4.31 8.43
CA LEU A 39 -14.07 4.40 9.15
C LEU A 39 -14.09 5.60 10.14
N PRO A 40 -13.85 5.38 11.45
CA PRO A 40 -13.82 6.45 12.43
C PRO A 40 -12.75 7.50 12.10
N MET A 41 -13.02 8.77 12.40
CA MET A 41 -12.10 9.89 12.10
C MET A 41 -10.68 9.64 12.63
N LYS A 42 -10.57 9.17 13.87
CA LYS A 42 -9.26 8.84 14.48
C LYS A 42 -8.50 7.78 13.68
N VAL A 43 -9.19 6.77 13.16
CA VAL A 43 -8.58 5.71 12.35
C VAL A 43 -8.19 6.24 10.96
N ARG A 44 -8.99 7.15 10.38
CA ARG A 44 -8.64 7.85 9.13
C ARG A 44 -7.34 8.63 9.29
N GLU A 45 -7.19 9.41 10.35
CA GLU A 45 -5.96 10.17 10.64
C GLU A 45 -4.75 9.24 10.80
N GLU A 46 -4.90 8.14 11.54
CA GLU A 46 -3.83 7.14 11.71
C GLU A 46 -3.41 6.50 10.37
N ILE A 47 -4.38 6.15 9.52
CA ILE A 47 -4.11 5.58 8.18
C ILE A 47 -3.43 6.61 7.29
N PHE A 48 -3.90 7.86 7.28
CA PHE A 48 -3.32 8.93 6.48
C PHE A 48 -1.86 9.21 6.88
N ASN A 49 -1.57 9.26 8.18
CA ASN A 49 -0.21 9.44 8.68
C ASN A 49 0.72 8.30 8.28
N LYS A 50 0.22 7.05 8.28
CA LYS A 50 0.99 5.89 7.81
C LYS A 50 1.28 5.97 6.31
N ILE A 51 0.32 6.41 5.50
CA ILE A 51 0.54 6.62 4.06
C ILE A 51 1.63 7.67 3.82
N ILE A 52 1.60 8.80 4.55
CA ILE A 52 2.65 9.83 4.46
C ILE A 52 4.02 9.25 4.84
N TYR A 53 4.10 8.51 5.95
CA TYR A 53 5.34 7.90 6.41
C TYR A 53 5.96 7.00 5.33
N PHE A 54 5.20 6.04 4.82
CA PHE A 54 5.68 5.08 3.84
C PHE A 54 6.02 5.71 2.48
N THR A 55 5.21 6.67 2.02
CA THR A 55 5.53 7.41 0.79
C THR A 55 6.76 8.30 0.95
N GLY A 56 7.01 8.83 2.16
CA GLY A 56 8.24 9.53 2.51
C GLY A 56 9.49 8.63 2.44
N GLU A 57 9.40 7.39 2.94
CA GLU A 57 10.48 6.40 2.81
C GLU A 57 10.81 6.11 1.34
N LEU A 58 9.79 5.91 0.49
CA LEU A 58 9.98 5.67 -0.95
C LEU A 58 10.65 6.84 -1.69
N VAL A 59 10.35 8.09 -1.32
CA VAL A 59 10.95 9.29 -1.94
C VAL A 59 12.37 9.53 -1.41
N GLY A 60 12.63 9.24 -0.14
CA GLY A 60 13.96 9.38 0.48
C GLY A 60 15.03 8.46 -0.14
N HIS A 61 14.64 7.37 -0.78
CA HIS A 61 15.55 6.45 -1.49
C HIS A 61 16.04 6.96 -2.86
N LYS A 62 15.59 8.13 -3.35
CA LYS A 62 16.10 8.76 -4.59
C LYS A 62 17.24 9.75 -4.36
N SER A 63 18.25 9.36 -3.58
CA SER A 63 19.51 10.11 -3.50
C SER A 63 20.66 9.21 -3.93
N ASP A 64 20.94 9.22 -5.23
CA ASP A 64 22.26 9.04 -5.86
C ASP A 64 22.29 9.81 -7.19
#